data_AF-A0A5C7NYI9-F1
#
_entry.id   AF-A0A5C7NYI9-F1
#
_cell.length_a   1.000
_cell.length_b   1.000
_cell.length_c   1.000
_cell.angle_alpha   90.00
_cell.angle_beta   90.00
_cell.angle_gamma   90.00
#
_symmetry.space_group_name_H-M   'P 1'
#
loop_
_entity.id
_entity.type
_entity.pdbx_description
1 polymer ?
#
loop_
_entity_poly.entity_id
_entity_poly.type
_entity_poly.pdbx_seq_one_letter_code
_entity_poly.pdbx_strand_id
1 'polypeptide(L)'
;MWRRTIYQIRVLQEALTGNAFSSYPISIADFQRTAVQEALAADCRVQIIDAPSDRWEYIANRHASMFIGDESFGWKAQAHSADEAVDAVGWWNIDASPRISDWLQSHARRRIETHIAKHRETLVKACSETSPDDLKDHLYYRERMGNLLNGFSARRLAVAEQARPFLDEDLIDFLATVPAHLRCEKRLARMLMQSHFADLDALPYAARTSVPWDEADFVRSVRESPALHDFFLHHLDHGLDERLGEVFDRPTLGETARRLFAGEKLPRLRAEWWAAIPGAWRLSRQRQDRVGTLRGLLRVLQLNLYLTHLTVRP
;
A
#
# COMPACT_ATOMS: atom_id res chain seq x y z
N MET A 1 11.39 25.22 4.15
CA MET A 1 12.01 24.55 5.31
C MET A 1 10.93 23.68 5.95
N TRP A 2 10.89 22.39 5.60
CA TRP A 2 9.88 21.46 6.11
C TRP A 2 10.24 21.05 7.53
N ARG A 3 9.43 21.48 8.52
CA ARG A 3 9.56 21.10 9.93
C ARG A 3 8.19 20.77 10.49
N ARG A 4 7.73 19.54 10.26
CA ARG A 4 6.83 18.81 11.16
C ARG A 4 6.42 17.47 10.54
N THR A 5 6.82 16.38 11.18
CA THR A 5 6.04 15.14 11.16
C THR A 5 6.18 14.46 12.53
N ILE A 6 5.04 14.24 13.18
CA ILE A 6 4.94 13.55 14.46
C ILE A 6 4.67 12.08 14.14
N TYR A 7 5.67 11.23 14.34
CA TYR A 7 5.45 9.80 14.34
C TYR A 7 5.13 9.37 15.77
N GLN A 8 3.96 8.79 15.98
CA GLN A 8 3.72 7.95 17.14
C GLN A 8 4.08 6.53 16.74
N ILE A 9 5.34 6.15 16.91
CA ILE A 9 5.69 4.74 16.96
C ILE A 9 5.28 4.27 18.35
N ARG A 10 4.13 3.61 18.45
CA ARG A 10 3.74 2.92 19.69
C ARG A 10 4.49 1.60 19.73
N VAL A 11 5.65 1.60 20.39
CA VAL A 11 6.36 0.35 20.70
C VAL A 11 5.58 -0.32 21.83
N LEU A 12 5.05 -1.50 21.55
CA LEU A 12 4.26 -2.31 22.46
C LEU A 12 5.23 -2.97 23.45
N GLN A 13 5.51 -2.32 24.57
CA GLN A 13 6.53 -2.77 25.53
C GLN A 13 6.09 -2.69 27.01
N GLU A 14 4.87 -2.23 27.29
CA GLU A 14 4.42 -2.00 28.66
C GLU A 14 4.09 -3.28 29.43
N ALA A 15 3.53 -4.32 28.82
CA ALA A 15 3.07 -5.47 29.60
C ALA A 15 4.19 -6.41 30.10
N LEU A 16 5.41 -6.34 29.53
CA LEU A 16 6.50 -7.25 29.91
C LEU A 16 7.65 -6.57 30.67
N THR A 17 7.81 -5.24 30.61
CA THR A 17 9.03 -4.57 31.13
C THR A 17 8.83 -3.29 31.94
N GLY A 18 7.61 -2.74 32.07
CA GLY A 18 7.35 -1.56 32.91
C GLY A 18 7.90 -0.22 32.39
N ASN A 19 8.22 -0.10 31.10
CA ASN A 19 8.73 1.14 30.50
C ASN A 19 7.63 1.94 29.79
N ALA A 20 7.61 3.25 29.98
CA ALA A 20 6.63 4.17 29.40
C ALA A 20 6.72 4.27 27.86
N PHE A 21 5.56 4.40 27.21
CA PHE A 21 5.48 4.69 25.78
C PHE A 21 6.28 5.95 25.39
N SER A 22 7.17 5.80 24.41
CA SER A 22 7.96 6.90 23.87
C SER A 22 7.53 7.21 22.43
N SER A 23 7.26 8.48 22.15
CA SER A 23 6.98 8.96 20.79
C SER A 23 8.18 9.73 20.24
N TYR A 24 8.55 9.46 18.99
CA TYR A 24 9.70 10.09 18.34
C TYR A 24 9.27 10.90 17.13
N PRO A 25 9.50 12.23 17.08
CA PRO A 25 9.31 12.98 15.86
C PRO A 25 10.39 12.59 14.85
N ILE A 26 10.00 12.34 13.61
CA ILE A 26 10.95 12.15 12.49
C ILE A 26 10.67 13.29 11.53
N SER A 27 11.71 14.04 11.18
CA SER A 27 11.61 15.19 10.29
C SER A 27 12.30 14.91 8.97
N ILE A 28 11.56 14.99 7.87
CA ILE A 28 12.15 14.93 6.52
C ILE A 28 12.54 16.36 6.13
N ALA A 29 13.83 16.65 6.12
CA ALA A 29 14.34 18.00 5.83
C ALA A 29 14.10 18.41 4.37
N ASP A 30 14.18 17.45 3.44
CA ASP A 30 14.00 17.63 2.00
C ASP A 30 13.23 16.43 1.43
N PHE A 31 11.91 16.58 1.31
CA PHE A 31 11.05 15.52 0.80
C PHE A 31 11.37 15.13 -0.64
N GLN A 32 11.71 16.10 -1.51
CA GLN A 32 11.95 15.84 -2.92
C GLN A 32 13.17 14.95 -3.10
N ARG A 33 14.29 15.35 -2.49
CA ARG A 33 15.53 14.57 -2.52
C ARG A 33 15.32 13.18 -1.92
N THR A 34 14.61 13.11 -0.79
CA THR A 34 14.33 11.83 -0.13
C THR A 34 13.48 10.95 -1.04
N ALA A 35 12.38 11.44 -1.61
CA ALA A 35 11.52 10.67 -2.50
C ALA A 35 12.26 10.10 -3.72
N VAL A 36 13.18 10.87 -4.31
CA VAL A 36 14.05 10.40 -5.41
C VAL A 36 15.00 9.29 -4.96
N GLN A 37 15.73 9.52 -3.86
CA GLN A 37 16.69 8.54 -3.32
C GLN A 37 15.99 7.23 -2.97
N GLU A 38 14.82 7.32 -2.36
CA GLU A 38 13.99 6.19 -2.01
C GLU A 38 13.56 5.43 -3.27
N ALA A 39 12.94 6.11 -4.25
CA ALA A 39 12.47 5.49 -5.50
C ALA A 39 13.56 4.68 -6.19
N LEU A 40 14.80 5.19 -6.19
CA LEU A 40 15.98 4.53 -6.72
C LEU A 40 16.43 3.34 -5.86
N ALA A 41 16.49 3.52 -4.54
CA ALA A 41 16.95 2.48 -3.62
C ALA A 41 16.05 1.24 -3.61
N ALA A 42 14.73 1.41 -3.82
CA ALA A 42 13.80 0.28 -3.90
C ALA A 42 13.61 -0.28 -5.31
N ASP A 43 14.39 0.17 -6.29
CA ASP A 43 14.27 -0.26 -7.69
C ASP A 43 12.83 -0.11 -8.24
N CYS A 44 12.09 0.88 -7.71
CA CYS A 44 10.67 1.09 -7.90
C CYS A 44 9.73 -0.10 -7.58
N ARG A 45 10.23 -1.20 -6.98
CA ARG A 45 9.42 -2.41 -6.72
C ARG A 45 8.39 -2.23 -5.62
N VAL A 46 8.60 -1.27 -4.71
CA VAL A 46 7.78 -1.07 -3.51
C VAL A 46 7.40 0.40 -3.33
N GLN A 47 6.20 0.70 -2.79
CA GLN A 47 5.74 2.09 -2.59
C GLN A 47 6.60 2.70 -1.51
N ILE A 48 7.21 3.85 -1.67
CA ILE A 48 8.01 4.42 -0.57
C ILE A 48 7.87 5.92 -0.46
N ILE A 49 7.29 6.56 -1.48
CA ILE A 49 7.07 8.01 -1.51
C ILE A 49 6.04 8.46 -0.47
N ASP A 50 5.14 7.57 -0.06
CA ASP A 50 4.16 7.82 0.99
C ASP A 50 4.75 7.65 2.40
N ALA A 51 5.92 7.04 2.57
CA ALA A 51 6.59 6.93 3.86
C ALA A 51 8.15 6.91 3.75
N PRO A 52 8.76 7.93 3.11
CA PRO A 52 10.18 7.98 2.85
C PRO A 52 10.91 8.27 4.16
N SER A 53 11.84 7.42 4.59
CA SER A 53 12.43 7.62 5.91
C SER A 53 13.76 6.89 6.16
N ASP A 54 14.71 7.67 6.63
CA ASP A 54 15.83 7.35 7.52
C ASP A 54 15.41 6.83 8.91
N ARG A 55 14.10 6.80 9.21
CA ARG A 55 13.56 6.36 10.51
C ARG A 55 14.03 4.99 10.94
N TRP A 56 14.29 4.09 9.98
CA TRP A 56 14.68 2.73 10.29
C TRP A 56 16.10 2.70 10.87
N GLU A 57 17.01 3.55 10.38
CA GLU A 57 18.35 3.71 10.96
C GLU A 57 18.26 4.32 12.36
N TYR A 58 17.36 5.27 12.57
CA TYR A 58 17.13 5.87 13.89
C TYR A 58 16.66 4.84 14.93
N ILE A 59 15.70 3.98 14.56
CA ILE A 59 15.16 2.91 15.41
C ILE A 59 16.21 1.83 15.64
N ALA A 60 16.90 1.39 14.56
CA ALA A 60 17.97 0.40 14.61
C ALA A 60 19.08 0.75 15.60
N ASN A 61 19.49 2.02 15.62
CA ASN A 61 20.56 2.49 16.51
C ASN A 61 20.19 2.49 18.01
N ARG A 62 18.91 2.25 18.36
CA ARG A 62 18.40 2.28 19.74
C ARG A 62 17.81 0.96 20.21
N HIS A 63 17.47 0.08 19.29
CA HIS A 63 16.80 -1.17 19.59
C HIS A 63 17.47 -2.30 18.82
N ALA A 64 17.79 -3.40 19.51
CA ALA A 64 18.41 -4.58 18.91
C ALA A 64 17.53 -5.22 17.84
N SER A 65 16.20 -5.24 18.05
CA SER A 65 15.25 -5.84 17.13
C SER A 65 13.91 -5.09 17.11
N MET A 66 13.17 -5.30 16.04
CA MET A 66 11.81 -4.78 15.84
C MET A 66 10.84 -5.94 15.62
N PHE A 67 9.75 -5.96 16.41
CA PHE A 67 8.65 -6.87 16.17
C PHE A 67 7.69 -6.29 15.13
N ILE A 68 7.40 -7.07 14.09
CA ILE A 68 6.46 -6.70 13.04
C ILE A 68 5.31 -7.70 13.04
N GLY A 69 4.10 -7.16 13.16
CA GLY A 69 2.89 -7.93 12.92
C GLY A 69 2.81 -8.34 11.44
N ASP A 70 2.49 -9.59 11.20
CA ASP A 70 2.22 -10.11 9.86
C ASP A 70 0.73 -10.45 9.73
N GLU A 71 0.19 -10.40 8.52
CA GLU A 71 -1.21 -10.75 8.31
C GLU A 71 -1.40 -12.21 7.88
N SER A 72 -0.31 -12.97 7.68
CA SER A 72 -0.36 -14.39 7.33
C SER A 72 -1.28 -15.19 8.26
N PHE A 73 -1.97 -16.15 7.65
CA PHE A 73 -2.92 -17.08 8.27
C PHE A 73 -4.12 -16.39 8.93
N GLY A 74 -5.22 -16.31 8.17
CA GLY A 74 -6.47 -15.72 8.66
C GLY A 74 -6.59 -14.21 8.45
N TRP A 75 -5.91 -13.70 7.43
CA TRP A 75 -6.08 -12.32 7.02
C TRP A 75 -7.48 -12.04 6.50
N LYS A 76 -8.12 -10.98 7.02
CA LYS A 76 -9.49 -10.57 6.69
C LYS A 76 -10.52 -11.68 6.95
N ALA A 77 -11.77 -11.38 6.58
CA ALA A 77 -12.87 -12.32 6.55
C ALA A 77 -12.60 -13.51 5.62
N GLN A 78 -13.45 -14.53 5.72
CA GLN A 78 -13.39 -15.71 4.87
C GLN A 78 -13.53 -15.33 3.39
N ALA A 79 -12.78 -16.02 2.54
CA ALA A 79 -13.01 -16.00 1.10
C ALA A 79 -14.04 -17.08 0.74
N HIS A 80 -14.99 -16.74 -0.13
CA HIS A 80 -16.02 -17.67 -0.59
C HIS A 80 -15.79 -18.17 -2.02
N SER A 81 -14.79 -17.62 -2.72
CA SER A 81 -14.40 -18.04 -4.07
C SER A 81 -12.92 -17.78 -4.34
N ALA A 82 -12.38 -18.41 -5.37
CA ALA A 82 -11.00 -18.16 -5.81
C ALA A 82 -10.79 -16.69 -6.22
N ASP A 83 -11.79 -16.05 -6.85
CA ASP A 83 -11.72 -14.63 -7.20
C ASP A 83 -11.64 -13.73 -5.96
N GLU A 84 -12.41 -14.04 -4.91
CA GLU A 84 -12.34 -13.33 -3.64
C GLU A 84 -11.00 -13.53 -2.93
N ALA A 85 -10.42 -14.74 -3.01
CA ALA A 85 -9.09 -15.04 -2.48
C ALA A 85 -7.99 -14.21 -3.16
N VAL A 86 -8.03 -14.14 -4.49
CA VAL A 86 -7.10 -13.33 -5.31
C VAL A 86 -7.30 -11.83 -5.06
N ASP A 87 -8.54 -11.35 -4.97
CA ASP A 87 -8.86 -9.97 -4.64
C ASP A 87 -8.41 -9.60 -3.24
N ALA A 88 -8.53 -10.52 -2.28
CA ALA A 88 -8.10 -10.30 -0.91
C ALA A 88 -6.63 -9.89 -0.91
N VAL A 89 -5.75 -10.62 -1.61
CA VAL A 89 -4.28 -10.42 -1.68
C VAL A 89 -3.82 -9.21 -2.49
N GLY A 90 -4.74 -8.49 -3.12
CA GLY A 90 -4.45 -7.23 -3.81
C GLY A 90 -4.22 -7.37 -5.30
N TRP A 91 -4.49 -8.54 -5.88
CA TRP A 91 -4.39 -8.77 -7.33
C TRP A 91 -5.69 -8.39 -8.03
N TRP A 92 -6.12 -7.14 -7.93
CA TRP A 92 -7.42 -6.71 -8.47
C TRP A 92 -7.46 -6.61 -10.00
N ASN A 93 -8.65 -6.79 -10.56
CA ASN A 93 -8.92 -6.34 -11.93
C ASN A 93 -8.78 -4.81 -12.04
N ILE A 94 -8.34 -4.31 -13.20
CA ILE A 94 -8.15 -2.86 -13.41
C ILE A 94 -9.42 -2.04 -13.16
N ASP A 95 -10.58 -2.66 -13.42
CA ASP A 95 -11.90 -2.07 -13.23
C ASP A 95 -12.26 -1.80 -11.76
N ALA A 96 -11.56 -2.43 -10.81
CA ALA A 96 -11.65 -2.15 -9.38
C ALA A 96 -10.83 -0.91 -8.95
N SER A 97 -10.12 -0.28 -9.90
CA SER A 97 -9.38 0.98 -9.73
C SER A 97 -9.76 1.95 -10.85
N PRO A 98 -11.02 2.43 -10.88
CA PRO A 98 -11.58 3.15 -12.02
C PRO A 98 -10.81 4.42 -12.35
N ARG A 99 -10.23 5.09 -11.34
CA ARG A 99 -9.42 6.28 -11.54
C ARG A 99 -8.12 5.98 -12.30
N ILE A 100 -7.41 4.92 -11.90
CA ILE A 100 -6.20 4.46 -12.61
C ILE A 100 -6.58 4.05 -14.03
N SER A 101 -7.67 3.32 -14.18
CA SER A 101 -8.16 2.90 -15.49
C SER A 101 -8.44 4.08 -16.44
N ASP A 102 -8.86 5.23 -15.93
CA ASP A 102 -9.12 6.43 -16.72
C ASP A 102 -7.85 7.18 -17.13
N TRP A 103 -6.78 7.04 -16.36
CA TRP A 103 -5.47 7.59 -16.72
C TRP A 103 -4.78 6.80 -17.81
N LEU A 104 -5.22 5.58 -18.12
CA LEU A 104 -4.59 4.74 -19.13
C LEU A 104 -5.04 5.13 -20.54
N GLN A 105 -4.12 5.10 -21.49
CA GLN A 105 -4.49 5.13 -22.91
C GLN A 105 -5.32 3.90 -23.26
N SER A 106 -6.27 4.02 -24.19
CA SER A 106 -7.19 2.92 -24.53
C SER A 106 -6.48 1.62 -24.93
N HIS A 107 -5.39 1.73 -25.69
CA HIS A 107 -4.61 0.58 -26.13
C HIS A 107 -3.82 -0.06 -24.96
N ALA A 108 -3.28 0.76 -24.06
CA ALA A 108 -2.55 0.32 -22.88
C ALA A 108 -3.49 -0.35 -21.87
N ARG A 109 -4.67 0.25 -21.63
CA ARG A 109 -5.74 -0.31 -20.77
C ARG A 109 -6.07 -1.73 -21.18
N ARG A 110 -6.40 -1.96 -22.45
CA ARG A 110 -6.75 -3.30 -22.95
C ARG A 110 -5.63 -4.31 -22.75
N ARG A 111 -4.37 -3.91 -23.02
CA ARG A 111 -3.20 -4.77 -22.81
C ARG A 111 -3.01 -5.13 -21.34
N ILE A 112 -3.12 -4.14 -20.45
CA ILE A 112 -2.97 -4.30 -18.99
C ILE A 112 -4.09 -5.17 -18.44
N GLU A 113 -5.33 -4.94 -18.85
CA GLU A 113 -6.49 -5.75 -18.45
C GLU A 113 -6.32 -7.22 -18.82
N THR A 114 -5.96 -7.52 -20.08
CA THR A 114 -5.67 -8.89 -20.52
C THR A 114 -4.52 -9.50 -19.73
N HIS A 115 -3.46 -8.74 -19.44
CA HIS A 115 -2.33 -9.23 -18.68
C HIS A 115 -2.70 -9.57 -17.24
N ILE A 116 -3.44 -8.69 -16.56
CA ILE A 116 -3.95 -8.91 -15.21
C ILE A 116 -4.84 -10.14 -15.16
N ALA A 117 -5.81 -10.26 -16.08
CA ALA A 117 -6.72 -11.41 -16.13
C ALA A 117 -5.94 -12.72 -16.31
N LYS A 118 -5.01 -12.77 -17.27
CA LYS A 118 -4.15 -13.95 -17.49
C LYS A 118 -3.29 -14.26 -16.28
N HIS A 119 -2.74 -13.25 -15.61
CA HIS A 119 -1.91 -13.44 -14.43
C HIS A 119 -2.73 -14.01 -13.27
N ARG A 120 -3.91 -13.44 -12.98
CA ARG A 120 -4.84 -13.98 -11.97
C ARG A 120 -5.19 -15.45 -12.22
N GLU A 121 -5.54 -15.81 -13.46
CA GLU A 121 -5.79 -17.21 -13.82
C GLU A 121 -4.58 -18.10 -13.57
N THR A 122 -3.39 -17.61 -13.90
CA THR A 122 -2.13 -18.35 -13.73
C THR A 122 -1.83 -18.58 -12.24
N LEU A 123 -2.09 -17.58 -11.39
CA LEU A 123 -1.91 -17.69 -9.95
C LEU A 123 -2.81 -18.79 -9.37
N VAL A 124 -4.10 -18.77 -9.70
CA VAL A 124 -5.06 -19.78 -9.21
C VAL A 124 -4.69 -21.17 -9.73
N LYS A 125 -4.34 -21.32 -11.02
CA LYS A 125 -3.96 -22.61 -11.61
C LYS A 125 -2.65 -23.18 -11.05
N ALA A 126 -1.76 -22.33 -10.55
CA ALA A 126 -0.49 -22.75 -9.97
C ALA A 126 -0.60 -23.18 -8.50
N CYS A 127 -1.79 -23.09 -7.92
CA CYS A 127 -2.09 -23.46 -6.54
C CYS A 127 -2.91 -24.75 -6.52
N SER A 128 -2.69 -25.61 -5.51
CA SER A 128 -3.40 -26.89 -5.35
C SER A 128 -4.58 -26.81 -4.38
N GLU A 129 -4.72 -25.69 -3.68
CA GLU A 129 -5.72 -25.45 -2.65
C GLU A 129 -7.13 -25.42 -3.25
N THR A 130 -8.01 -26.26 -2.71
CA THR A 130 -9.42 -26.33 -3.10
C THR A 130 -10.31 -25.38 -2.28
N SER A 131 -9.88 -25.08 -1.05
CA SER A 131 -10.51 -24.11 -0.16
C SER A 131 -10.09 -22.68 -0.55
N PRO A 132 -11.04 -21.75 -0.77
CA PRO A 132 -10.72 -20.36 -1.03
C PRO A 132 -9.92 -19.68 0.09
N ASP A 133 -10.13 -20.07 1.35
CA ASP A 133 -9.38 -19.51 2.49
C ASP A 133 -7.92 -19.98 2.49
N ASP A 134 -7.67 -21.24 2.12
CA ASP A 134 -6.31 -21.77 2.03
C ASP A 134 -5.58 -21.19 0.82
N LEU A 135 -6.28 -21.06 -0.31
CA LEU A 135 -5.76 -20.35 -1.49
C LEU A 135 -5.40 -18.90 -1.16
N LYS A 136 -6.25 -18.19 -0.41
CA LYS A 136 -5.99 -16.81 0.04
C LYS A 136 -4.69 -16.72 0.84
N ASP A 137 -4.50 -17.61 1.80
CA ASP A 137 -3.34 -17.59 2.69
C ASP A 137 -2.05 -18.03 1.96
N HIS A 138 -2.12 -19.01 1.06
CA HIS A 138 -1.02 -19.35 0.15
C HIS A 138 -0.64 -18.13 -0.69
N LEU A 139 -1.60 -17.53 -1.40
CA LEU A 139 -1.37 -16.38 -2.26
C LEU A 139 -0.85 -15.16 -1.47
N TYR A 140 -1.24 -14.99 -0.21
CA TYR A 140 -0.68 -13.95 0.65
C TYR A 140 0.83 -14.13 0.80
N TYR A 141 1.26 -15.33 1.18
CA TYR A 141 2.68 -15.64 1.38
C TYR A 141 3.47 -15.54 0.06
N ARG A 142 2.94 -16.14 -1.00
CA ARG A 142 3.62 -16.22 -2.31
C ARG A 142 3.70 -14.86 -3.01
N GLU A 143 2.59 -14.13 -3.07
CA GLU A 143 2.48 -12.95 -3.92
C GLU A 143 2.56 -11.64 -3.12
N ARG A 144 1.82 -11.53 -2.01
CA ARG A 144 1.72 -10.26 -1.30
C ARG A 144 2.93 -9.99 -0.43
N MET A 145 3.43 -11.00 0.30
CA MET A 145 4.63 -10.82 1.11
C MET A 145 5.83 -10.49 0.23
N GLY A 146 6.10 -11.30 -0.79
CA GLY A 146 7.22 -11.09 -1.71
C GLY A 146 7.17 -9.76 -2.46
N ASN A 147 6.05 -9.46 -3.12
CA ASN A 147 5.98 -8.32 -4.04
C ASN A 147 5.62 -6.99 -3.37
N LEU A 148 4.88 -7.00 -2.27
CA LEU A 148 4.38 -5.78 -1.63
C LEU A 148 5.07 -5.46 -0.31
N LEU A 149 5.32 -6.46 0.55
CA LEU A 149 5.76 -6.23 1.92
C LEU A 149 7.28 -6.43 2.10
N ASN A 150 7.90 -7.29 1.31
CA ASN A 150 9.29 -7.66 1.50
C ASN A 150 10.26 -6.63 0.96
N GLY A 151 9.97 -5.85 -0.08
CA GLY A 151 10.90 -4.76 -0.45
C GLY A 151 10.92 -3.61 0.59
N PHE A 152 9.81 -3.37 1.29
CA PHE A 152 9.83 -2.49 2.48
C PHE A 152 10.67 -3.10 3.60
N SER A 153 10.52 -4.41 3.79
CA SER A 153 11.16 -5.14 4.88
C SER A 153 12.63 -5.39 4.61
N ALA A 154 13.06 -5.55 3.36
CA ALA A 154 14.44 -5.75 2.95
C ALA A 154 15.31 -4.56 3.33
N ARG A 155 14.80 -3.35 3.12
CA ARG A 155 15.49 -2.14 3.59
C ARG A 155 15.53 -2.07 5.11
N ARG A 156 14.43 -2.40 5.79
CA ARG A 156 14.42 -2.50 7.25
C ARG A 156 15.41 -3.56 7.73
N LEU A 157 15.54 -4.70 7.04
CA LEU A 157 16.40 -5.83 7.39
C LEU A 157 17.88 -5.45 7.22
N ALA A 158 18.18 -4.57 6.26
CA ALA A 158 19.52 -4.04 6.07
C ALA A 158 20.00 -3.19 7.25
N VAL A 159 19.09 -2.67 8.09
CA VAL A 159 19.43 -1.75 9.19
C VAL A 159 19.05 -2.28 10.57
N ALA A 160 18.02 -3.12 10.69
CA ALA A 160 17.53 -3.66 11.96
C ALA A 160 17.05 -5.11 11.81
N GLU A 161 17.31 -5.92 12.83
CA GLU A 161 16.73 -7.24 12.94
C GLU A 161 15.21 -7.14 13.07
N GLN A 162 14.49 -7.98 12.33
CA GLN A 162 13.02 -8.04 12.37
C GLN A 162 12.57 -9.41 12.88
N ALA A 163 11.83 -9.39 13.97
CA ALA A 163 11.10 -10.56 14.45
C ALA A 163 9.67 -10.52 13.91
N ARG A 164 9.23 -11.60 13.27
CA ARG A 164 7.84 -11.79 12.83
C ARG A 164 7.27 -13.06 13.48
N PRO A 165 6.81 -12.98 14.74
CA PRO A 165 6.39 -14.18 15.49
C PRO A 165 5.30 -14.98 14.79
N PHE A 166 4.43 -14.32 14.01
CA PHE A 166 3.36 -14.97 13.24
C PHE A 166 3.84 -15.78 12.02
N LEU A 167 5.13 -15.70 11.68
CA LEU A 167 5.76 -16.48 10.61
C LEU A 167 6.68 -17.58 11.13
N ASP A 168 6.63 -17.84 12.44
CA ASP A 168 7.34 -18.97 13.04
C ASP A 168 6.82 -20.30 12.47
N GLU A 169 7.73 -21.23 12.15
CA GLU A 169 7.41 -22.48 11.46
C GLU A 169 6.42 -23.34 12.28
N ASP A 170 6.64 -23.47 13.58
CA ASP A 170 5.76 -24.26 14.46
C ASP A 170 4.37 -23.63 14.56
N LEU A 171 4.31 -22.29 14.59
CA LEU A 171 3.03 -21.58 14.59
C LEU A 171 2.30 -21.72 13.25
N ILE A 172 3.02 -21.69 12.13
CA ILE A 172 2.44 -21.93 10.80
C ILE A 172 1.86 -23.34 10.72
N ASP A 173 2.62 -24.35 11.14
CA ASP A 173 2.19 -25.75 11.14
C ASP A 173 0.96 -25.94 12.03
N PHE A 174 0.93 -25.31 13.20
CA PHE A 174 -0.25 -25.30 14.06
C PHE A 174 -1.44 -24.64 13.37
N LEU A 175 -1.28 -23.43 12.83
CA LEU A 175 -2.37 -22.67 12.18
C LEU A 175 -2.93 -23.36 10.94
N ALA A 176 -2.11 -24.15 10.23
CA ALA A 176 -2.56 -24.98 9.12
C ALA A 176 -3.57 -26.07 9.55
N THR A 177 -3.53 -26.51 10.82
CA THR A 177 -4.50 -27.46 11.37
C THR A 177 -5.78 -26.80 11.91
N VAL A 178 -5.78 -25.48 12.06
CA VAL A 178 -6.90 -24.73 12.66
C VAL A 178 -8.01 -24.50 11.63
N PRO A 179 -9.29 -24.81 11.96
CA PRO A 179 -10.41 -24.52 11.07
C PRO A 179 -10.47 -23.05 10.63
N ALA A 180 -10.78 -22.81 9.35
CA ALA A 180 -10.74 -21.46 8.76
C ALA A 180 -11.57 -20.42 9.55
N HIS A 181 -12.73 -20.79 10.10
CA HIS A 181 -13.58 -19.89 10.90
C HIS A 181 -12.97 -19.47 12.25
N LEU A 182 -11.97 -20.21 12.76
CA LEU A 182 -11.18 -19.84 13.94
C LEU A 182 -9.90 -19.10 13.57
N ARG A 183 -9.36 -19.34 12.37
CA ARG A 183 -8.16 -18.66 11.87
C ARG A 183 -8.48 -17.25 11.34
N CYS A 184 -9.53 -17.10 10.54
CA CYS A 184 -9.92 -15.82 9.91
C CYS A 184 -10.16 -14.71 10.93
N GLU A 185 -9.82 -13.48 10.54
CA GLU A 185 -9.79 -12.28 11.40
C GLU A 185 -8.97 -12.49 12.69
N LYS A 186 -8.04 -13.45 12.65
CA LYS A 186 -7.25 -13.90 13.80
C LYS A 186 -8.11 -14.27 15.01
N ARG A 187 -9.30 -14.84 14.78
CA ARG A 187 -10.30 -15.05 15.84
C ARG A 187 -9.75 -15.87 17.03
N LEU A 188 -9.07 -16.98 16.77
CA LEU A 188 -8.45 -17.81 17.81
C LEU A 188 -7.41 -17.02 18.61
N ALA A 189 -6.53 -16.27 17.92
CA ALA A 189 -5.53 -15.44 18.59
C ALA A 189 -6.19 -14.36 19.46
N ARG A 190 -7.26 -13.71 18.98
CA ARG A 190 -8.01 -12.72 19.78
C ARG A 190 -8.66 -13.35 21.00
N MET A 191 -9.26 -14.54 20.86
CA MET A 191 -9.84 -15.28 21.99
C MET A 191 -8.78 -15.60 23.06
N LEU A 192 -7.59 -16.06 22.64
CA LEU A 192 -6.48 -16.38 23.55
C LEU A 192 -5.89 -15.13 24.21
N MET A 193 -5.74 -14.03 23.46
CA MET A 193 -5.30 -12.74 24.01
C MET A 193 -6.27 -12.23 25.06
N GLN A 194 -7.57 -12.32 24.80
CA GLN A 194 -8.62 -11.91 25.75
C GLN A 194 -8.64 -12.76 27.02
N SER A 195 -8.42 -14.07 26.92
CA SER A 195 -8.49 -14.97 28.07
C SER A 195 -7.22 -14.99 28.92
N HIS A 196 -6.04 -14.82 28.32
CA HIS A 196 -4.75 -14.97 29.03
C HIS A 196 -3.95 -13.68 29.16
N PHE A 197 -4.24 -12.66 28.35
CA PHE A 197 -3.48 -11.42 28.27
C PHE A 197 -4.40 -10.21 28.10
N ALA A 198 -5.45 -10.12 28.93
CA ALA A 198 -6.47 -9.07 28.83
C ALA A 198 -5.85 -7.65 28.84
N ASP A 199 -4.79 -7.45 29.61
CA ASP A 199 -4.06 -6.17 29.67
C ASP A 199 -3.40 -5.80 28.33
N LEU A 200 -2.93 -6.80 27.57
CA LEU A 200 -2.38 -6.61 26.22
C LEU A 200 -3.49 -6.41 25.18
N ASP A 201 -4.62 -7.11 25.26
CA ASP A 201 -5.76 -6.92 24.35
C ASP A 201 -6.41 -5.55 24.53
N ALA A 202 -6.36 -4.99 25.74
CA ALA A 202 -6.82 -3.64 26.05
C ALA A 202 -5.95 -2.54 25.42
N LEU A 203 -4.77 -2.88 24.90
CA LEU A 203 -3.91 -1.88 24.27
C LEU A 203 -4.55 -1.35 22.99
N PRO A 204 -4.68 -0.03 22.83
CA PRO A 204 -5.30 0.57 21.66
C PRO A 204 -4.50 0.24 20.41
N TYR A 205 -5.18 -0.32 19.40
CA TYR A 205 -4.61 -0.52 18.08
C TYR A 205 -3.97 0.76 17.54
N ALA A 206 -2.83 0.61 16.86
CA ALA A 206 -2.24 1.70 16.11
C ALA A 206 -3.21 2.12 15.00
N ALA A 207 -3.91 3.23 15.21
CA ALA A 207 -4.91 3.76 14.28
C ALA A 207 -4.30 4.53 13.10
N ARG A 208 -3.00 4.87 13.18
CA ARG A 208 -2.28 5.53 12.08
C ARG A 208 -1.55 4.48 11.27
N THR A 209 -1.76 4.50 9.96
CA THR A 209 -1.06 3.63 9.02
C THR A 209 0.43 3.98 8.98
N SER A 210 1.24 3.12 8.37
CA SER A 210 2.66 3.44 8.09
C SER A 210 2.84 4.65 7.17
N VAL A 211 1.75 5.12 6.54
CA VAL A 211 1.64 6.40 5.84
C VAL A 211 1.48 7.51 6.89
N PRO A 212 2.40 8.48 6.99
CA PRO A 212 2.46 9.44 8.09
C PRO A 212 1.30 10.47 8.12
N TRP A 213 0.34 10.38 7.19
CA TRP A 213 -0.65 11.43 6.93
C TRP A 213 -2.01 10.79 6.62
N ASP A 214 -3.08 11.37 7.15
CA ASP A 214 -4.39 11.25 6.49
C ASP A 214 -4.24 11.79 5.04
N GLU A 215 -4.94 11.21 4.07
CA GLU A 215 -4.83 11.64 2.66
C GLU A 215 -5.15 13.14 2.52
N ALA A 216 -6.11 13.62 3.32
CA ALA A 216 -6.46 15.04 3.38
C ALA A 216 -5.32 15.92 3.92
N ASP A 217 -4.61 15.46 4.96
CA ASP A 217 -3.46 16.17 5.53
C ASP A 217 -2.29 16.20 4.53
N PHE A 218 -2.04 15.08 3.83
CA PHE A 218 -1.00 15.01 2.81
C PHE A 218 -1.28 15.99 1.67
N VAL A 219 -2.49 15.96 1.11
CA VAL A 219 -2.91 16.86 0.03
C VAL A 219 -2.81 18.31 0.48
N ARG A 220 -3.26 18.63 1.71
CA ARG A 220 -3.12 19.97 2.28
C ARG A 220 -1.66 20.41 2.35
N SER A 221 -0.75 19.52 2.74
CA SER A 221 0.68 19.82 2.84
C SER A 221 1.34 20.12 1.49
N VAL A 222 0.94 19.40 0.43
CA VAL A 222 1.39 19.67 -0.93
C VAL A 222 0.88 21.03 -1.38
N ARG A 223 -0.40 21.33 -1.13
CA ARG A 223 -1.03 22.61 -1.46
C ARG A 223 -0.39 23.81 -0.77
N GLU A 224 -0.03 23.67 0.50
CA GLU A 224 0.56 24.73 1.32
C GLU A 224 2.04 24.97 1.02
N SER A 225 2.70 24.08 0.27
CA SER A 225 4.14 24.14 -0.01
C SER A 225 4.38 24.27 -1.53
N PRO A 226 4.62 25.49 -2.06
CA PRO A 226 4.82 25.72 -3.49
C PRO A 226 5.87 24.78 -4.12
N ALA A 227 7.01 24.60 -3.45
CA ALA A 227 8.05 23.69 -3.91
C ALA A 227 7.57 22.23 -4.04
N LEU A 228 6.68 21.75 -3.16
CA LEU A 228 6.14 20.41 -3.28
C LEU A 228 5.10 20.34 -4.37
N HIS A 229 4.19 21.31 -4.41
CA HIS A 229 3.20 21.42 -5.46
C HIS A 229 3.87 21.37 -6.85
N ASP A 230 4.90 22.19 -7.07
CA ASP A 230 5.66 22.23 -8.32
C ASP A 230 6.37 20.90 -8.60
N PHE A 231 6.94 20.25 -7.59
CA PHE A 231 7.54 18.92 -7.73
C PHE A 231 6.53 17.86 -8.18
N PHE A 232 5.36 17.80 -7.53
CA PHE A 232 4.31 16.85 -7.89
C PHE A 232 3.79 17.10 -9.31
N LEU A 233 3.49 18.36 -9.66
CA LEU A 233 2.99 18.69 -11.00
C LEU A 233 4.06 18.50 -12.07
N HIS A 234 5.32 18.86 -11.81
CA HIS A 234 6.41 18.57 -12.73
C HIS A 234 6.45 17.08 -13.07
N HIS A 235 6.38 16.19 -12.08
CA HIS A 235 6.52 14.76 -12.35
C HIS A 235 5.23 14.02 -12.75
N LEU A 236 4.05 14.60 -12.57
CA LEU A 236 2.77 13.96 -12.90
C LEU A 236 2.04 14.60 -14.09
N ASP A 237 2.52 15.75 -14.57
CA ASP A 237 1.92 16.51 -15.67
C ASP A 237 2.94 16.81 -16.77
N HIS A 238 3.85 17.77 -16.55
CA HIS A 238 4.70 18.30 -17.61
C HIS A 238 5.96 17.46 -17.91
N GLY A 239 6.52 16.80 -16.90
CA GLY A 239 7.77 16.05 -16.92
C GLY A 239 7.56 14.54 -16.76
N LEU A 240 6.44 14.02 -17.27
CA LEU A 240 6.21 12.59 -17.33
C LEU A 240 7.10 11.95 -18.41
N ASP A 241 7.90 10.94 -18.04
CA ASP A 241 8.77 10.17 -18.91
C ASP A 241 8.02 9.68 -20.16
N GLU A 242 8.68 9.63 -21.31
CA GLU A 242 8.06 9.24 -22.59
C GLU A 242 7.48 7.83 -22.55
N ARG A 243 8.15 6.89 -21.88
CA ARG A 243 7.68 5.50 -21.74
C ARG A 243 6.39 5.43 -20.92
N LEU A 244 6.26 6.28 -19.91
CA LEU A 244 5.00 6.43 -19.18
C LEU A 244 3.95 7.16 -20.00
N GLY A 245 4.37 8.10 -20.86
CA GLY A 245 3.52 8.79 -21.82
C GLY A 245 2.86 7.85 -22.85
N GLU A 246 3.48 6.71 -23.17
CA GLU A 246 2.86 5.66 -24.02
C GLU A 246 1.73 4.91 -23.30
N VAL A 247 1.81 4.79 -21.97
CA VAL A 247 0.87 4.02 -21.15
C VAL A 247 -0.25 4.91 -20.60
N PHE A 248 0.10 6.10 -20.13
CA PHE A 248 -0.81 7.04 -19.49
C PHE A 248 -1.24 8.17 -20.44
N ASP A 249 -2.52 8.48 -20.41
CA ASP A 249 -3.13 9.67 -20.98
C ASP A 249 -2.69 10.89 -20.17
N ARG A 250 -1.63 11.57 -20.63
CA ARG A 250 -1.03 12.73 -19.95
C ARG A 250 -2.07 13.81 -19.59
N PRO A 251 -2.99 14.23 -20.49
CA PRO A 251 -3.98 15.24 -20.15
C PRO A 251 -4.88 14.83 -18.97
N THR A 252 -5.37 13.59 -18.96
CA THR A 252 -6.28 13.10 -17.90
C THR A 252 -5.55 12.90 -16.58
N LEU A 253 -4.33 12.35 -16.61
CA LEU A 253 -3.48 12.19 -15.43
C LEU A 253 -3.12 13.54 -14.82
N GLY A 254 -2.59 14.46 -15.63
CA GLY A 254 -2.19 15.80 -15.20
C GLY A 254 -3.35 16.61 -14.64
N GLU A 255 -4.52 16.57 -15.28
CA GLU A 255 -5.73 17.22 -14.76
C GLU A 255 -6.15 16.63 -13.41
N THR A 256 -6.07 15.31 -13.25
CA THR A 256 -6.37 14.68 -11.96
C THR A 256 -5.40 15.14 -10.87
N ALA A 257 -4.09 15.19 -11.17
CA ALA A 257 -3.07 15.66 -10.23
C ALA A 257 -3.28 17.12 -9.84
N ARG A 258 -3.49 18.02 -10.81
CA ARG A 258 -3.78 19.45 -10.56
C ARG A 258 -4.96 19.63 -9.64
N ARG A 259 -6.10 19.00 -9.94
CA ARG A 259 -7.31 19.13 -9.10
C ARG A 259 -7.14 18.53 -7.72
N LEU A 260 -6.49 17.37 -7.60
CA LEU A 260 -6.26 16.75 -6.30
C LEU A 260 -5.43 17.68 -5.40
N PHE A 261 -4.29 18.17 -5.89
CA PHE A 261 -3.39 19.00 -5.09
C PHE A 261 -3.87 20.44 -4.91
N ALA A 262 -4.78 20.93 -5.74
CA ALA A 262 -5.53 22.16 -5.50
C ALA A 262 -6.64 21.99 -4.44
N GLY A 263 -7.03 20.75 -4.12
CA GLY A 263 -8.18 20.46 -3.25
C GLY A 263 -9.53 20.68 -3.95
N GLU A 264 -9.55 20.57 -5.28
CA GLU A 264 -10.74 20.72 -6.12
C GLU A 264 -11.45 19.39 -6.35
N LYS A 265 -12.68 19.46 -6.90
CA LYS A 265 -13.44 18.27 -7.28
C LYS A 265 -12.75 17.56 -8.45
N LEU A 266 -12.38 16.30 -8.22
CA LEU A 266 -11.75 15.45 -9.24
C LEU A 266 -12.59 15.35 -10.52
N PRO A 267 -11.95 15.12 -11.69
CA PRO A 267 -12.66 14.92 -12.95
C PRO A 267 -13.66 13.76 -12.84
N ARG A 268 -14.78 13.84 -13.56
CA ARG A 268 -15.73 12.71 -13.66
C ARG A 268 -15.03 11.51 -14.29
N LEU A 269 -15.40 10.32 -13.85
CA LEU A 269 -14.83 9.11 -14.45
C LEU A 269 -15.38 8.95 -15.88
N ARG A 270 -14.56 8.48 -16.82
CA ARG A 270 -15.01 8.21 -18.19
C ARG A 270 -16.13 7.18 -18.17
N ALA A 271 -16.03 6.16 -17.33
CA ALA A 271 -17.06 5.15 -17.15
C ALA A 271 -18.40 5.69 -16.61
N GLU A 272 -18.48 6.95 -16.16
CA GLU A 272 -19.69 7.59 -15.64
C GLU A 272 -20.33 8.56 -16.65
N TRP A 273 -19.88 8.60 -17.92
CA TRP A 273 -20.48 9.49 -18.93
C TRP A 273 -22.00 9.27 -19.06
N TRP A 274 -22.45 8.01 -18.96
CA TRP A 274 -23.87 7.65 -18.99
C TRP A 274 -24.57 7.93 -17.66
N ALA A 275 -23.87 8.11 -16.55
CA ALA A 275 -24.49 8.52 -15.28
C ALA A 275 -25.04 9.96 -15.34
N ALA A 276 -24.66 10.74 -16.36
CA ALA A 276 -25.28 12.01 -16.70
C ALA A 276 -26.68 11.85 -17.35
N ILE A 277 -27.04 10.63 -17.81
CA ILE A 277 -28.37 10.33 -18.35
C ILE A 277 -29.34 10.13 -17.16
N PRO A 278 -30.47 10.86 -17.09
CA PRO A 278 -31.46 10.70 -16.03
C PRO A 278 -31.88 9.23 -15.88
N GLY A 279 -31.84 8.71 -14.64
CA GLY A 279 -32.20 7.32 -14.32
C GLY A 279 -31.10 6.29 -14.55
N ALA A 280 -30.11 6.57 -15.40
CA ALA A 280 -29.01 5.64 -15.67
C ALA A 280 -28.05 5.50 -14.48
N TRP A 281 -28.00 6.47 -13.56
CA TRP A 281 -27.25 6.36 -12.29
C TRP A 281 -27.55 5.09 -11.48
N ARG A 282 -28.71 4.46 -11.67
CA ARG A 282 -29.07 3.17 -11.06
C ARG A 282 -28.24 1.98 -11.57
N LEU A 283 -27.65 2.12 -12.76
CA LEU A 283 -26.70 1.17 -13.34
C LEU A 283 -25.29 1.37 -12.77
N SER A 284 -25.04 2.47 -12.06
CA SER A 284 -23.77 2.67 -11.36
C SER A 284 -23.77 1.77 -10.13
N ARG A 285 -23.19 0.58 -10.30
CA ARG A 285 -22.62 -0.12 -9.15
C ARG A 285 -21.59 0.85 -8.57
N GLN A 286 -21.72 1.20 -7.29
CA GLN A 286 -20.66 1.88 -6.57
C GLN A 286 -19.39 1.03 -6.74
N ARG A 287 -18.52 1.44 -7.66
CA ARG A 287 -17.23 0.80 -7.85
C ARG A 287 -16.38 1.28 -6.69
N GLN A 288 -16.11 0.39 -5.73
CA GLN A 288 -15.18 0.69 -4.66
C GLN A 288 -13.79 0.86 -5.27
N ASP A 289 -13.22 2.07 -5.20
CA ASP A 289 -11.84 2.31 -5.63
C ASP A 289 -10.90 1.64 -4.62
N ARG A 290 -10.30 0.51 -5.01
CA ARG A 290 -9.46 -0.31 -4.14
C ARG A 290 -8.09 0.29 -3.87
N VAL A 291 -7.60 1.16 -4.76
CA VAL A 291 -6.28 1.80 -4.64
C VAL A 291 -6.42 3.21 -4.08
N GLY A 292 -7.41 3.97 -4.53
CA GLY A 292 -7.56 5.38 -4.20
C GLY A 292 -6.69 6.29 -5.08
N THR A 293 -7.21 7.49 -5.34
CA THR A 293 -6.60 8.46 -6.26
C THR A 293 -5.19 8.87 -5.83
N LEU A 294 -4.98 9.24 -4.57
CA LEU A 294 -3.67 9.71 -4.09
C LEU A 294 -2.62 8.61 -4.22
N ARG A 295 -2.92 7.39 -3.76
CA ARG A 295 -1.97 6.26 -3.84
C ARG A 295 -1.62 5.93 -5.28
N GLY A 296 -2.60 5.96 -6.18
CA GLY A 296 -2.37 5.81 -7.61
C GLY A 296 -1.38 6.84 -8.17
N LEU A 297 -1.57 8.13 -7.84
CA LEU A 297 -0.64 9.19 -8.27
C LEU A 297 0.75 9.02 -7.65
N LEU A 298 0.86 8.65 -6.37
CA LEU A 298 2.16 8.39 -5.74
C LEU A 298 2.91 7.23 -6.41
N ARG A 299 2.19 6.23 -6.94
CA ARG A 299 2.79 5.15 -7.72
C ARG A 299 3.29 5.61 -9.08
N VAL A 300 2.51 6.42 -9.79
CA VAL A 300 2.95 6.99 -11.08
C VAL A 300 4.15 7.91 -10.87
N LEU A 301 4.14 8.73 -9.83
CA LEU A 301 5.27 9.58 -9.44
C LEU A 301 6.52 8.73 -9.23
N GLN A 302 6.43 7.64 -8.46
CA GLN A 302 7.57 6.77 -8.19
C GLN A 302 8.16 6.14 -9.45
N LEU A 303 7.29 5.64 -10.32
CA LEU A 303 7.71 5.11 -11.62
C LEU A 303 8.40 6.20 -12.45
N ASN A 304 7.86 7.42 -12.45
CA ASN A 304 8.46 8.53 -13.20
C ASN A 304 9.83 8.91 -12.65
N LEU A 305 9.98 9.05 -11.33
CA LEU A 305 11.26 9.34 -10.69
C LEU A 305 12.31 8.27 -11.01
N TYR A 306 11.92 7.00 -10.93
CA TYR A 306 12.83 5.90 -11.24
C TYR A 306 13.26 5.91 -12.71
N LEU A 307 12.31 6.03 -13.63
CA LEU A 307 12.57 6.00 -15.08
C LEU A 307 13.42 7.18 -15.55
N THR A 308 13.13 8.39 -15.07
CA THR A 308 13.87 9.62 -15.41
C THR A 308 15.32 9.60 -14.91
N HIS A 309 15.64 8.81 -13.89
CA HIS A 309 17.00 8.70 -13.34
C HIS A 309 17.77 7.48 -13.84
N LEU A 310 17.10 6.46 -14.38
CA LEU A 310 17.76 5.36 -15.09
C LEU A 310 18.47 5.83 -16.37
N THR A 311 17.93 6.84 -17.04
CA THR A 311 18.51 7.42 -18.27
C THR A 311 19.73 8.30 -18.03
N VAL A 312 20.06 8.61 -16.76
CA VAL A 312 21.19 9.47 -16.37
C VAL A 312 22.41 8.68 -15.92
N ARG A 313 22.36 7.34 -15.88
CA ARG A 313 23.55 6.50 -15.63
C ARG A 313 24.20 6.14 -16.97
N PRO A 314 25.43 6.63 -17.27
CA PRO A 314 26.17 6.26 -18.47
C PRO A 314 26.59 4.78 -18.48
#